data_AF-A0A950YJG9-F1
#
_entry.id   AF-A0A950YJG9-F1
#
_cell.length_a   1.000
_cell.length_b   1.000
_cell.length_c   1.000
_cell.angle_alpha   90.00
_cell.angle_beta   90.00
_cell.angle_gamma   90.00
#
_symmetry.space_group_name_H-M   'P 1'
#
loop_
_entity.id
_entity.type
_entity.pdbx_description
1 polymer ?
#
loop_
_entity_poly.entity_id
_entity_poly.type
_entity_poly.pdbx_seq_one_letter_code
_entity_poly.pdbx_strand_id
1 'polypeptide(L)'
;MATSAAGLAALFAQPIADASATTTGLRDQRYCEVIPSVTQGSTVTTYIYNTQGLNLCPAAQWDALTEDEVNQEYGSQSAQLNGPRFWMMDDLDATGASSTGQTYTFGGIEMLLRGTLVTPVGTATVGEQFYVPNTVQRQTVYTFKAGQPIYELVDPDKNVYVMQSYAQIVDKNLTINQLPALGHILSLPTGWRYREKRPRHSIQLITTGIAYVVNDNLADSYERMNKPSLQLSGVPTGCVRRAFKVSVHVGGDTANTRVSVGPRTVKRTTSNDFMVSVPVSHNSRSRRLSVVASNDAGTARARASFRVCGRASRP
;
A
#
# COMPACT_ATOMS: atom_id res chain seq x y z
N MET A 1 13.21 -12.07 62.45
CA MET A 1 12.22 -12.34 61.39
C MET A 1 11.64 -11.01 60.95
N ALA A 2 12.00 -10.55 59.76
CA ALA A 2 11.37 -9.42 59.08
C ALA A 2 11.53 -9.65 57.58
N THR A 3 10.48 -10.17 56.95
CA THR A 3 10.38 -10.38 55.51
C THR A 3 9.84 -9.11 54.87
N SER A 4 10.70 -8.35 54.19
CA SER A 4 10.27 -7.26 53.30
C SER A 4 10.06 -7.82 51.90
N ALA A 5 8.81 -7.85 51.46
CA ALA A 5 8.43 -8.21 50.10
C ALA A 5 8.70 -7.02 49.17
N ALA A 6 9.65 -7.18 48.23
CA ALA A 6 9.83 -6.26 47.12
C ALA A 6 8.74 -6.53 46.08
N GLY A 7 7.77 -5.63 45.96
CA GLY A 7 6.75 -5.67 44.91
C GLY A 7 7.37 -5.33 43.56
N LEU A 8 7.26 -6.25 42.59
CA LEU A 8 7.52 -5.95 41.18
C LEU A 8 6.50 -4.91 40.70
N ALA A 9 6.96 -3.68 40.47
CA ALA A 9 6.20 -2.72 39.70
C ALA A 9 6.26 -3.13 38.23
N ALA A 10 5.16 -3.64 37.70
CA ALA A 10 4.97 -3.79 36.26
C ALA A 10 4.93 -2.39 35.64
N LEU A 11 6.02 -2.01 34.97
CA LEU A 11 6.05 -0.87 34.06
C LEU A 11 5.14 -1.19 32.88
N PHE A 12 3.88 -0.76 32.95
CA PHE A 12 3.01 -0.70 31.80
C PHE A 12 3.61 0.32 30.83
N ALA A 13 4.19 -0.15 29.72
CA ALA A 13 4.50 0.69 28.58
C ALA A 13 3.19 1.35 28.13
N GLN A 14 3.08 2.66 28.32
CA GLN A 14 1.96 3.42 27.76
C GLN A 14 2.08 3.36 26.24
N PRO A 15 0.97 3.16 25.50
CA PRO A 15 1.00 3.23 24.05
C PRO A 15 1.43 4.66 23.66
N ILE A 16 2.61 4.78 23.08
CA ILE A 16 3.01 6.02 22.40
C ILE A 16 1.98 6.22 21.29
N ALA A 17 1.33 7.38 21.29
CA ALA A 17 0.38 7.73 20.25
C ALA A 17 1.06 7.65 18.88
N ASP A 18 0.66 6.65 18.09
CA ASP A 18 0.99 6.48 16.67
C ASP A 18 0.37 7.64 15.88
N ALA A 19 1.04 8.78 15.85
CA ALA A 19 0.86 9.78 14.81
C ALA A 19 2.14 9.79 13.98
N SER A 20 2.29 8.76 13.13
CA SER A 20 3.37 8.77 12.15
C SER A 20 3.19 9.99 11.25
N ALA A 21 4.20 10.85 11.19
CA ALA A 21 4.17 12.02 10.34
C ALA A 21 4.25 11.56 8.88
N THR A 22 3.29 12.01 8.06
CA THR A 22 3.34 11.82 6.61
C THR A 22 4.65 12.34 6.05
N THR A 23 5.43 11.47 5.40
CA THR A 23 6.60 11.91 4.65
C THR A 23 6.14 12.37 3.27
N THR A 24 6.45 13.61 2.89
CA THR A 24 5.97 14.22 1.65
C THR A 24 7.11 14.56 0.70
N GLY A 25 6.81 14.70 -0.59
CA GLY A 25 7.80 15.10 -1.59
C GLY A 25 8.81 13.99 -1.93
N LEU A 26 8.35 12.74 -1.93
CA LEU A 26 9.20 11.57 -2.15
C LEU A 26 9.51 11.29 -3.62
N ARG A 27 8.71 11.78 -4.56
CA ARG A 27 8.87 11.45 -5.98
C ARG A 27 10.28 11.80 -6.43
N ASP A 28 10.95 10.83 -7.05
CA ASP A 28 12.34 10.92 -7.51
C ASP A 28 13.40 11.05 -6.40
N GLN A 29 13.03 10.80 -5.14
CA GLN A 29 13.96 10.82 -4.02
C GLN A 29 14.78 9.52 -3.98
N ARG A 30 16.10 9.67 -4.03
CA ARG A 30 17.07 8.58 -3.90
C ARG A 30 17.03 7.95 -2.51
N TYR A 31 17.05 6.63 -2.45
CA TYR A 31 17.23 5.83 -1.24
C TYR A 31 17.96 4.52 -1.58
N CYS A 32 18.38 3.76 -0.57
CA CYS A 32 18.81 2.37 -0.76
C CYS A 32 18.37 1.50 0.40
N GLU A 33 18.43 0.19 0.17
CA GLU A 33 18.02 -0.82 1.16
C GLU A 33 19.14 -1.84 1.38
N VAL A 34 19.42 -2.15 2.64
CA VAL A 34 20.31 -3.25 3.05
C VAL A 34 19.45 -4.30 3.72
N ILE A 35 19.55 -5.53 3.22
CA ILE A 35 18.61 -6.59 3.57
C ILE A 35 19.38 -7.81 4.12
N PRO A 36 19.82 -7.78 5.40
CA PRO A 36 20.48 -8.92 6.02
C PRO A 36 19.47 -10.01 6.40
N SER A 37 19.89 -11.27 6.28
CA SER A 37 19.10 -12.45 6.61
C SER A 37 19.82 -13.35 7.61
N VAL A 38 19.16 -13.59 8.74
CA VAL A 38 19.67 -14.42 9.84
C VAL A 38 18.94 -15.75 9.85
N THR A 39 19.69 -16.84 9.78
CA THR A 39 19.17 -18.21 9.81
C THR A 39 19.26 -18.79 11.22
N GLN A 40 18.13 -19.28 11.74
CA GLN A 40 18.04 -19.96 13.02
C GLN A 40 17.25 -21.26 12.86
N GLY A 41 17.97 -22.39 12.88
CA GLY A 41 17.37 -23.70 12.61
C GLY A 41 16.80 -23.77 11.19
N SER A 42 15.49 -24.02 11.06
CA SER A 42 14.78 -24.09 9.77
C SER A 42 14.14 -22.78 9.34
N THR A 43 14.42 -21.68 10.04
CA THR A 43 13.80 -20.37 9.81
C THR A 43 14.85 -19.34 9.39
N VAL A 44 14.51 -18.52 8.39
CA VAL A 44 15.26 -17.34 7.96
C VAL A 44 14.46 -16.10 8.35
N THR A 45 15.07 -15.21 9.11
CA THR A 45 14.54 -13.87 9.38
C THR A 45 15.29 -12.85 8.54
N THR A 46 14.58 -12.21 7.62
CA THR A 46 15.10 -11.16 6.74
C THR A 46 14.66 -9.80 7.25
N TYR A 47 15.61 -8.89 7.44
CA TYR A 47 15.38 -7.53 7.92
C TYR A 47 15.54 -6.56 6.77
N ILE A 48 14.64 -5.57 6.64
CA ILE A 48 14.67 -4.62 5.52
C ILE A 48 14.99 -3.25 6.10
N TYR A 49 16.25 -2.81 5.98
CA TYR A 49 16.69 -1.47 6.37
C TYR A 49 16.66 -0.54 5.17
N ASN A 50 16.26 0.71 5.34
CA ASN A 50 16.38 1.72 4.29
C ASN A 50 16.73 3.12 4.80
N THR A 51 17.22 3.97 3.91
CA THR A 51 17.68 5.33 4.25
C THR A 51 16.56 6.37 4.35
N GLN A 52 15.29 5.98 4.11
CA GLN A 52 14.18 6.93 4.02
C GLN A 52 14.03 7.75 5.30
N GLY A 53 14.08 9.08 5.18
CA GLY A 53 13.97 10.01 6.30
C GLY A 53 15.28 10.29 7.03
N LEU A 54 16.39 9.64 6.64
CA LEU A 54 17.71 9.83 7.25
C LEU A 54 18.72 10.44 6.27
N ASN A 55 18.88 9.84 5.10
CA ASN A 55 19.82 10.29 4.07
C ASN A 55 19.41 9.79 2.67
N LEU A 56 20.06 10.33 1.64
CA LEU A 56 19.75 10.05 0.24
C LEU A 56 20.65 8.95 -0.36
N CYS A 57 21.06 7.97 0.46
CA CYS A 57 21.99 6.92 0.05
C CYS A 57 23.28 7.46 -0.60
N PRO A 58 24.23 7.98 0.21
CA PRO A 58 25.48 8.56 -0.28
C PRO A 58 26.23 7.63 -1.23
N ALA A 59 26.53 8.09 -2.45
CA ALA A 59 27.07 7.26 -3.52
C ALA A 59 28.41 6.62 -3.13
N ALA A 60 29.35 7.40 -2.58
CA ALA A 60 30.67 6.88 -2.22
C ALA A 60 30.60 5.76 -1.17
N GLN A 61 29.77 5.93 -0.12
CA GLN A 61 29.58 4.88 0.87
C GLN A 61 28.84 3.66 0.29
N TRP A 62 27.81 3.89 -0.54
CA TRP A 62 27.04 2.80 -1.13
C TRP A 62 27.86 1.95 -2.09
N ASP A 63 28.68 2.60 -2.94
CA ASP A 63 29.52 1.93 -3.93
C ASP A 63 30.69 1.16 -3.28
N ALA A 64 31.07 1.53 -2.05
CA ALA A 64 32.10 0.84 -1.28
C ALA A 64 31.57 -0.33 -0.44
N LEU A 65 30.29 -0.29 -0.04
CA LEU A 65 29.68 -1.31 0.81
C LEU A 65 29.54 -2.65 0.07
N THR A 66 29.91 -3.73 0.75
CA THR A 66 29.80 -5.10 0.23
C THR A 66 28.84 -5.96 1.07
N GLU A 67 28.28 -7.02 0.47
CA GLU A 67 27.43 -7.97 1.20
C GLU A 67 28.21 -8.70 2.30
N ASP A 68 29.50 -8.99 2.10
CA ASP A 68 30.36 -9.61 3.10
C ASP A 68 30.55 -8.72 4.34
N GLU A 69 30.76 -7.41 4.14
CA GLU A 69 30.83 -6.45 5.25
C GLU A 69 29.49 -6.39 6.00
N VAL A 70 28.36 -6.33 5.30
CA VAL A 70 27.02 -6.37 5.93
C VAL A 70 26.85 -7.65 6.74
N ASN A 71 27.23 -8.80 6.19
CA ASN A 71 27.13 -10.09 6.87
C ASN A 71 27.97 -10.11 8.14
N GLN A 72 29.21 -9.63 8.07
CA GLN A 72 30.13 -9.57 9.20
C GLN A 72 29.65 -8.60 10.29
N GLU A 73 29.23 -7.39 9.94
CA GLU A 73 28.80 -6.35 10.88
C GLU A 73 27.49 -6.74 11.58
N TYR A 74 26.52 -7.24 10.81
CA TYR A 74 25.20 -7.59 11.33
C TYR A 74 25.16 -8.96 12.03
N GLY A 75 26.10 -9.85 11.70
CA GLY A 75 26.05 -11.26 12.09
C GLY A 75 25.01 -12.07 11.29
N SER A 76 24.80 -11.70 10.03
CA SER A 76 23.88 -12.40 9.11
C SER A 76 24.60 -13.44 8.25
N GLN A 77 23.85 -14.40 7.70
CA GLN A 77 24.40 -15.46 6.84
C GLN A 77 24.37 -15.07 5.36
N SER A 78 23.51 -14.14 5.00
CA SER A 78 23.43 -13.57 3.65
C SER A 78 22.84 -12.15 3.75
N ALA A 79 23.24 -11.29 2.83
CA ALA A 79 22.74 -9.94 2.72
C ALA A 79 22.46 -9.63 1.25
N GLN A 80 21.55 -8.70 1.01
CA GLN A 80 21.30 -8.16 -0.31
C GLN A 80 21.43 -6.64 -0.28
N LEU A 81 22.23 -6.09 -1.20
CA LEU A 81 22.32 -4.66 -1.47
C LEU A 81 21.30 -4.26 -2.53
N ASN A 82 20.16 -3.72 -2.10
CA ASN A 82 19.00 -3.48 -2.95
C ASN A 82 18.88 -1.99 -3.29
N GLY A 83 19.79 -1.51 -4.14
CA GLY A 83 19.81 -0.11 -4.56
C GLY A 83 21.02 0.33 -5.40
N PRO A 84 21.16 1.65 -5.65
CA PRO A 84 20.26 2.71 -5.21
C PRO A 84 18.92 2.68 -5.97
N ARG A 85 17.88 3.21 -5.32
CA ARG A 85 16.49 3.25 -5.81
C ARG A 85 15.93 4.65 -5.68
N PHE A 86 14.82 4.89 -6.36
CA PHE A 86 14.15 6.19 -6.39
C PHE A 86 12.64 5.99 -6.28
N TRP A 87 12.02 6.70 -5.36
CA TRP A 87 10.59 6.57 -5.11
C TRP A 87 9.73 7.12 -6.25
N MET A 88 8.59 6.45 -6.49
CA MET A 88 7.59 6.89 -7.46
C MET A 88 6.28 7.38 -6.83
N MET A 89 6.09 7.16 -5.53
CA MET A 89 5.01 7.82 -4.76
C MET A 89 5.40 9.26 -4.42
N ASP A 90 4.39 10.09 -4.17
CA ASP A 90 4.58 11.48 -3.76
C ASP A 90 4.66 11.61 -2.24
N ASP A 91 3.82 10.86 -1.51
CA ASP A 91 3.79 10.86 -0.05
C ASP A 91 3.68 9.43 0.51
N LEU A 92 4.18 9.24 1.74
CA LEU A 92 4.21 7.99 2.48
C LEU A 92 3.69 8.19 3.91
N ASP A 93 2.66 7.44 4.26
CA ASP A 93 2.30 7.20 5.66
C ASP A 93 2.72 5.76 6.03
N ALA A 94 3.59 5.61 7.01
CA ALA A 94 4.05 4.30 7.47
C ALA A 94 3.83 4.15 8.97
N THR A 95 3.21 3.08 9.43
CA THR A 95 2.92 2.86 10.86
C THR A 95 3.26 1.41 11.26
N GLY A 96 3.18 1.11 12.56
CA GLY A 96 3.34 -0.25 13.08
C GLY A 96 4.64 -0.92 12.61
N ALA A 97 4.51 -2.08 11.94
CA ALA A 97 5.65 -2.86 11.44
C ALA A 97 6.59 -2.08 10.48
N SER A 98 6.11 -0.99 9.87
CA SER A 98 6.89 -0.15 8.96
C SER A 98 7.50 1.09 9.62
N SER A 99 7.30 1.26 10.93
CA SER A 99 7.81 2.38 11.71
C SER A 99 8.24 1.93 13.12
N THR A 100 9.23 1.03 13.20
CA THR A 100 9.77 0.53 14.49
C THR A 100 10.67 1.55 15.19
N GLY A 101 11.21 2.52 14.45
CA GLY A 101 12.21 3.49 14.93
C GLY A 101 13.61 2.88 15.15
N GLN A 102 13.79 1.58 14.90
CA GLN A 102 15.08 0.93 15.05
C GLN A 102 16.02 1.33 13.92
N THR A 103 17.23 1.79 14.25
CA THR A 103 18.25 2.12 13.27
C THR A 103 19.38 1.10 13.26
N TYR A 104 20.10 1.03 12.15
CA TYR A 104 21.40 0.35 12.03
C TYR A 104 22.25 1.11 11.02
N THR A 105 23.57 1.09 11.19
CA THR A 105 24.51 1.74 10.28
C THR A 105 25.37 0.69 9.58
N PHE A 106 25.31 0.65 8.24
CA PHE A 106 26.11 -0.25 7.40
C PHE A 106 27.11 0.58 6.60
N GLY A 107 28.41 0.31 6.70
CA GLY A 107 29.43 1.05 5.93
C GLY A 107 29.34 2.58 6.07
N GLY A 108 28.93 3.08 7.25
CA GLY A 108 28.72 4.52 7.50
C GLY A 108 27.42 5.10 6.95
N ILE A 109 26.47 4.27 6.49
CA ILE A 109 25.14 4.68 6.03
C ILE A 109 24.12 4.35 7.12
N GLU A 110 23.56 5.38 7.75
CA GLU A 110 22.49 5.21 8.74
C GLU A 110 21.18 4.80 8.06
N MET A 111 20.50 3.79 8.57
CA MET A 111 19.26 3.25 8.02
C MET A 111 18.24 2.93 9.09
N LEU A 112 16.94 2.95 8.74
CA LEU A 112 15.81 2.57 9.59
C LEU A 112 15.29 1.19 9.18
N LEU A 113 14.96 0.34 10.16
CA LEU A 113 14.26 -0.91 9.93
C LEU A 113 12.81 -0.60 9.49
N ARG A 114 12.44 -1.08 8.30
CA ARG A 114 11.11 -0.87 7.69
C ARG A 114 10.27 -2.13 7.56
N GLY A 115 10.86 -3.29 7.85
CA GLY A 115 10.12 -4.55 7.84
C GLY A 115 10.98 -5.74 8.24
N THR A 116 10.29 -6.79 8.65
CA THR A 116 10.87 -8.10 8.95
C THR A 116 10.02 -9.18 8.28
N LEU A 117 10.68 -10.13 7.62
CA LEU A 117 10.05 -11.30 7.02
C LEU A 117 10.61 -12.54 7.68
N VAL A 118 9.73 -13.49 8.00
CA VAL A 118 10.12 -14.78 8.59
C VAL A 118 9.67 -15.86 7.62
N THR A 119 10.62 -16.63 7.08
CA THR A 119 10.37 -17.65 6.06
C THR A 119 11.07 -18.97 6.39
N PRO A 120 10.60 -20.11 5.88
CA PRO A 120 11.37 -21.35 5.92
C PRO A 120 12.66 -21.24 5.09
N VAL A 121 13.72 -21.91 5.54
CA VAL A 121 14.96 -22.06 4.75
C VAL A 121 14.64 -22.63 3.36
N GLY A 122 15.26 -22.06 2.32
CA GLY A 122 15.04 -22.44 0.91
C GLY A 122 13.90 -21.70 0.22
N THR A 123 13.18 -20.82 0.93
CA THR A 123 12.27 -19.86 0.31
C THR A 123 13.09 -18.80 -0.43
N ALA A 124 12.75 -18.52 -1.69
CA ALA A 124 13.41 -17.47 -2.46
C ALA A 124 13.24 -16.10 -1.79
N THR A 125 14.27 -15.26 -1.83
CA THR A 125 14.22 -13.93 -1.24
C THR A 125 13.34 -13.03 -2.10
N VAL A 126 12.60 -12.12 -1.46
CA VAL A 126 11.77 -11.14 -2.15
C VAL A 126 12.62 -10.33 -3.13
N GLY A 127 12.27 -10.39 -4.41
CA GLY A 127 12.97 -9.66 -5.48
C GLY A 127 14.07 -10.42 -6.21
N GLU A 128 14.34 -11.69 -5.86
CA GLU A 128 15.25 -12.56 -6.63
C GLU A 128 14.64 -13.01 -7.97
N GLN A 129 13.31 -13.00 -8.09
CA GLN A 129 12.59 -13.46 -9.27
C GLN A 129 11.81 -12.32 -9.93
N PHE A 130 12.15 -12.04 -11.19
CA PHE A 130 11.43 -11.03 -11.98
C PHE A 130 10.06 -11.56 -12.44
N TYR A 131 9.06 -10.70 -12.38
CA TYR A 131 7.67 -10.97 -12.75
C TYR A 131 6.98 -12.07 -11.93
N VAL A 132 7.53 -12.39 -10.75
CA VAL A 132 6.93 -13.30 -9.76
C VAL A 132 6.47 -12.48 -8.55
N PRO A 133 5.17 -12.47 -8.22
CA PRO A 133 4.68 -11.76 -7.05
C PRO A 133 5.20 -12.39 -5.75
N ASN A 134 5.77 -11.55 -4.89
CA ASN A 134 6.20 -11.87 -3.53
C ASN A 134 5.23 -11.27 -2.51
N THR A 135 5.13 -11.87 -1.33
CA THR A 135 4.31 -11.35 -0.24
C THR A 135 5.16 -10.68 0.83
N VAL A 136 4.78 -9.47 1.24
CA VAL A 136 5.45 -8.73 2.31
C VAL A 136 4.44 -8.21 3.32
N GLN A 137 4.78 -8.23 4.61
CA GLN A 137 3.96 -7.59 5.65
C GLN A 137 4.26 -6.08 5.68
N ARG A 138 3.22 -5.26 5.55
CA ARG A 138 3.30 -3.80 5.56
C ARG A 138 2.10 -3.17 6.24
N GLN A 139 2.33 -1.99 6.78
CA GLN A 139 1.26 -1.08 7.20
C GLN A 139 1.59 0.31 6.68
N THR A 140 1.22 0.54 5.42
CA THR A 140 1.61 1.73 4.64
C THR A 140 0.47 2.26 3.81
N VAL A 141 0.47 3.58 3.61
CA VAL A 141 -0.29 4.26 2.57
C VAL A 141 0.70 4.94 1.63
N TYR A 142 0.71 4.50 0.37
CA TYR A 142 1.47 5.17 -0.69
C TYR A 142 0.53 6.08 -1.47
N THR A 143 0.81 7.38 -1.44
CA THR A 143 0.00 8.37 -2.14
C THR A 143 0.67 8.82 -3.43
N PHE A 144 -0.03 8.67 -4.54
CA PHE A 144 0.33 9.20 -5.86
C PHE A 144 -0.60 10.38 -6.18
N LYS A 145 -0.06 11.57 -6.36
CA LYS A 145 -0.82 12.82 -6.55
C LYS A 145 -1.46 12.89 -7.93
N ALA A 146 -2.65 13.50 -7.97
CA ALA A 146 -3.35 13.78 -9.22
C ALA A 146 -2.46 14.53 -10.23
N GLY A 147 -2.55 14.16 -11.50
CA GLY A 147 -1.80 14.78 -12.60
C GLY A 147 -0.36 14.30 -12.78
N GLN A 148 0.24 13.67 -11.77
CA GLN A 148 1.58 13.08 -11.86
C GLN A 148 1.54 11.74 -12.61
N PRO A 149 2.58 11.39 -13.40
CA PRO A 149 2.64 10.09 -14.04
C PRO A 149 2.83 8.98 -13.01
N ILE A 150 2.07 7.91 -13.18
CA ILE A 150 2.31 6.61 -12.54
C ILE A 150 2.58 5.59 -13.63
N TYR A 151 3.35 4.56 -13.28
CA TYR A 151 3.69 3.48 -14.18
C TYR A 151 3.19 2.17 -13.62
N GLU A 152 2.63 1.33 -14.48
CA GLU A 152 1.93 0.14 -14.07
C GLU A 152 2.39 -1.08 -14.87
N LEU A 153 2.53 -2.21 -14.18
CA LEU A 153 2.51 -3.53 -14.80
C LEU A 153 1.11 -4.14 -14.66
N VAL A 154 0.64 -4.77 -15.73
CA VAL A 154 -0.60 -5.53 -15.74
C VAL A 154 -0.28 -6.96 -16.14
N ASP A 155 -0.60 -7.91 -15.27
CA ASP A 155 -0.35 -9.33 -15.51
C ASP A 155 -1.45 -9.97 -16.41
N PRO A 156 -1.29 -11.25 -16.81
CA PRO A 156 -2.29 -11.95 -17.61
C PRO A 156 -3.68 -12.03 -16.96
N ASP A 157 -3.73 -12.11 -15.63
CA ASP A 157 -4.95 -12.19 -14.81
C ASP A 157 -5.60 -10.83 -14.54
N LYS A 158 -5.04 -9.75 -15.10
CA LYS A 158 -5.50 -8.36 -14.94
C LYS A 158 -5.28 -7.79 -13.55
N ASN A 159 -4.37 -8.36 -12.76
CA ASN A 159 -3.85 -7.68 -11.59
C ASN A 159 -3.02 -6.48 -12.06
N VAL A 160 -3.20 -5.35 -11.37
CA VAL A 160 -2.50 -4.09 -11.67
C VAL A 160 -1.50 -3.84 -10.56
N TYR A 161 -0.25 -3.61 -10.94
CA TYR A 161 0.87 -3.31 -10.04
C TYR A 161 1.37 -1.90 -10.34
N VAL A 162 1.38 -1.01 -9.35
CA VAL A 162 1.84 0.38 -9.51
C VAL A 162 3.30 0.44 -9.07
N MET A 163 4.15 1.07 -9.89
CA MET A 163 5.57 1.25 -9.61
C MET A 163 5.75 2.02 -8.30
N GLN A 164 6.36 1.36 -7.33
CA GLN A 164 6.73 1.89 -6.03
C GLN A 164 8.07 2.63 -6.14
N SER A 165 9.03 2.03 -6.83
CA SER A 165 10.35 2.62 -7.08
C SER A 165 10.97 2.09 -8.36
N TYR A 166 11.80 2.92 -8.99
CA TYR A 166 12.72 2.47 -10.02
C TYR A 166 14.14 2.33 -9.43
N ALA A 167 14.99 1.52 -10.05
CA ALA A 167 16.28 1.13 -9.48
C ALA A 167 17.44 1.33 -10.46
N GLN A 168 18.59 1.72 -9.90
CA GLN A 168 19.88 1.73 -10.60
C GLN A 168 20.71 0.51 -10.19
N ILE A 169 20.06 -0.66 -10.14
CA ILE A 169 20.71 -1.94 -9.82
C ILE A 169 21.26 -2.57 -11.10
N VAL A 170 20.39 -2.77 -12.09
CA VAL A 170 20.75 -3.37 -13.40
C VAL A 170 21.21 -2.30 -14.38
N ASP A 171 20.40 -1.26 -14.61
CA ASP A 171 20.77 -0.09 -15.42
C ASP A 171 21.18 1.06 -14.49
N LYS A 172 22.49 1.28 -14.36
CA LYS A 172 23.05 2.34 -13.50
C LYS A 172 22.69 3.76 -13.94
N ASN A 173 22.20 3.93 -15.17
CA ASN A 173 21.85 5.23 -15.74
C ASN A 173 20.34 5.46 -15.85
N LEU A 174 19.49 4.55 -15.33
CA LEU A 174 18.04 4.71 -15.38
C LEU A 174 17.61 5.97 -14.60
N THR A 175 16.76 6.79 -15.23
CA THR A 175 16.19 8.01 -14.68
C THR A 175 14.67 8.05 -14.85
N ILE A 176 13.99 8.85 -14.03
CA ILE A 176 12.54 9.04 -14.11
C ILE A 176 12.03 9.44 -15.51
N ASN A 177 12.84 10.15 -16.29
CA ASN A 177 12.50 10.62 -17.65
C ASN A 177 12.44 9.50 -18.68
N GLN A 178 13.08 8.35 -18.42
CA GLN A 178 13.06 7.19 -19.31
C GLN A 178 11.87 6.27 -19.05
N LEU A 179 11.23 6.38 -17.88
CA LEU A 179 10.11 5.52 -17.48
C LEU A 179 8.93 5.52 -18.48
N PRO A 180 8.51 6.64 -19.11
CA PRO A 180 7.46 6.60 -20.13
C PRO A 180 7.70 5.60 -21.26
N ALA A 181 8.96 5.32 -21.60
CA ALA A 181 9.37 4.40 -22.66
C ALA A 181 9.85 3.04 -22.13
N LEU A 182 9.80 2.79 -20.82
CA LEU A 182 10.40 1.60 -20.19
C LEU A 182 9.85 0.29 -20.77
N GLY A 183 8.56 0.27 -21.13
CA GLY A 183 7.92 -0.90 -21.74
C GLY A 183 8.56 -1.39 -23.04
N HIS A 184 9.40 -0.59 -23.70
CA HIS A 184 10.19 -1.01 -24.88
C HIS A 184 11.53 -1.67 -24.51
N ILE A 185 11.97 -1.51 -23.26
CA ILE A 185 13.25 -2.00 -22.73
C ILE A 185 13.02 -3.24 -21.86
N LEU A 186 11.85 -3.35 -21.23
CA LEU A 186 11.50 -4.49 -20.39
C LEU A 186 11.33 -5.79 -21.19
N SER A 187 11.87 -6.88 -20.64
CA SER A 187 11.68 -8.24 -21.12
C SER A 187 10.38 -8.82 -20.55
N LEU A 188 9.25 -8.27 -20.97
CA LEU A 188 7.94 -8.64 -20.44
C LEU A 188 7.57 -10.10 -20.78
N PRO A 189 7.18 -10.94 -19.80
CA PRO A 189 6.67 -12.27 -20.08
C PRO A 189 5.36 -12.22 -20.86
N THR A 190 5.00 -13.34 -21.49
CA THR A 190 3.76 -13.43 -22.28
C THR A 190 2.54 -12.98 -21.47
N GLY A 191 1.78 -12.03 -22.03
CA GLY A 191 0.55 -11.51 -21.43
C GLY A 191 0.74 -10.34 -20.46
N TRP A 192 1.96 -10.09 -19.99
CA TRP A 192 2.29 -8.89 -19.22
C TRP A 192 2.29 -7.64 -20.09
N ARG A 193 1.94 -6.51 -19.49
CA ARG A 193 1.93 -5.20 -20.16
C ARG A 193 2.45 -4.12 -19.23
N TYR A 194 3.22 -3.20 -19.79
CA TYR A 194 3.62 -1.95 -19.14
C TYR A 194 2.78 -0.78 -19.65
N ARG A 195 2.40 0.17 -18.79
CA ARG A 195 1.73 1.41 -19.22
C ARG A 195 2.02 2.60 -18.29
N GLU A 196 2.08 3.80 -18.87
CA GLU A 196 1.98 5.07 -18.15
C GLU A 196 0.50 5.44 -17.96
N LYS A 197 0.17 6.05 -16.83
CA LYS A 197 -1.12 6.67 -16.57
C LYS A 197 -0.95 7.98 -15.82
N ARG A 198 -1.86 8.93 -16.06
CA ARG A 198 -1.98 10.17 -15.29
C ARG A 198 -3.34 10.22 -14.60
N PRO A 199 -3.42 9.98 -13.29
CA PRO A 199 -4.69 9.90 -12.60
C PRO A 199 -5.27 11.32 -12.39
N ARG A 200 -6.58 11.46 -12.58
CA ARG A 200 -7.29 12.74 -12.39
C ARG A 200 -7.51 13.11 -10.92
N HIS A 201 -7.40 12.14 -10.04
CA HIS A 201 -7.51 12.26 -8.59
C HIS A 201 -6.32 11.52 -7.98
N SER A 202 -5.87 11.92 -6.80
CA SER A 202 -4.81 11.19 -6.12
C SER A 202 -5.25 9.75 -5.88
N ILE A 203 -4.30 8.82 -6.00
CA ILE A 203 -4.50 7.39 -5.74
C ILE A 203 -3.71 7.05 -4.48
N GLN A 204 -4.36 6.36 -3.56
CA GLN A 204 -3.71 5.75 -2.40
C GLN A 204 -3.72 4.23 -2.57
N LEU A 205 -2.54 3.64 -2.49
CA LEU A 205 -2.37 2.20 -2.25
C LEU A 205 -2.33 2.01 -0.74
N ILE A 206 -3.35 1.33 -0.20
CA ILE A 206 -3.54 1.17 1.24
C ILE A 206 -3.31 -0.29 1.57
N THR A 207 -2.24 -0.56 2.30
CA THR A 207 -1.88 -1.91 2.74
C THR A 207 -1.89 -1.97 4.26
N THR A 208 -2.66 -2.92 4.79
CA THR A 208 -2.69 -3.29 6.21
C THR A 208 -2.61 -4.81 6.29
N GLY A 209 -1.39 -5.33 6.45
CA GLY A 209 -1.08 -6.76 6.35
C GLY A 209 -0.27 -7.08 5.09
N ILE A 210 -0.76 -7.99 4.26
CA ILE A 210 0.00 -8.52 3.12
C ILE A 210 -0.10 -7.58 1.90
N ALA A 211 1.05 -7.06 1.45
CA ALA A 211 1.25 -6.50 0.12
C ALA A 211 1.83 -7.56 -0.84
N TYR A 212 1.52 -7.40 -2.13
CA TYR A 212 2.08 -8.22 -3.20
C TYR A 212 3.02 -7.36 -4.04
N VAL A 213 4.30 -7.71 -4.05
CA VAL A 213 5.35 -6.93 -4.71
C VAL A 213 5.94 -7.75 -5.84
N VAL A 214 6.12 -7.13 -7.00
CA VAL A 214 6.78 -7.74 -8.15
C VAL A 214 7.92 -6.84 -8.61
N ASN A 215 9.00 -7.45 -9.08
CA ASN A 215 10.11 -6.75 -9.71
C ASN A 215 10.15 -7.03 -11.22
N ASP A 216 10.50 -6.03 -12.02
CA ASP A 216 10.80 -6.26 -13.44
C ASP A 216 12.28 -6.59 -13.65
N ASN A 217 12.67 -6.85 -14.91
CA ASN A 217 14.05 -7.25 -15.24
C ASN A 217 15.09 -6.13 -15.14
N LEU A 218 14.72 -4.92 -14.68
CA LEU A 218 15.64 -3.85 -14.29
C LEU A 218 15.71 -3.66 -12.76
N ALA A 219 15.01 -4.52 -12.01
CA ALA A 219 14.82 -4.47 -10.57
C ALA A 219 13.98 -3.29 -10.06
N ASP A 220 13.20 -2.65 -10.94
CA ASP A 220 12.15 -1.73 -10.51
C ASP A 220 11.10 -2.51 -9.73
N SER A 221 10.46 -1.88 -8.75
CA SER A 221 9.57 -2.53 -7.79
C SER A 221 8.16 -1.98 -7.93
N TYR A 222 7.16 -2.88 -7.93
CA TYR A 222 5.75 -2.54 -8.11
C TYR A 222 4.91 -3.21 -7.04
N GLU A 223 3.95 -2.49 -6.46
CA GLU A 223 2.98 -3.03 -5.50
C GLU A 223 1.61 -3.25 -6.17
N ARG A 224 1.01 -4.41 -5.95
CA ARG A 224 -0.32 -4.73 -6.49
C ARG A 224 -1.40 -3.87 -5.85
N MET A 225 -2.24 -3.27 -6.68
CA MET A 225 -3.44 -2.59 -6.23
C MET A 225 -4.45 -3.55 -5.64
N ASN A 226 -5.10 -3.14 -4.55
CA ASN A 226 -6.18 -3.84 -3.91
C ASN A 226 -7.53 -3.43 -4.51
N LYS A 227 -8.36 -4.43 -4.81
CA LYS A 227 -9.75 -4.21 -5.24
C LYS A 227 -10.54 -3.56 -4.09
N PRO A 228 -11.43 -2.61 -4.37
CA PRO A 228 -12.23 -1.98 -3.32
C PRO A 228 -13.15 -2.99 -2.64
N SER A 229 -13.47 -2.73 -1.38
CA SER A 229 -14.56 -3.37 -0.65
C SER A 229 -15.61 -2.35 -0.25
N LEU A 230 -16.83 -2.78 0.06
CA LEU A 230 -17.94 -1.89 0.40
C LEU A 230 -18.69 -2.38 1.63
N GLN A 231 -18.91 -1.48 2.58
CA GLN A 231 -19.79 -1.68 3.71
C GLN A 231 -20.84 -0.57 3.75
N LEU A 232 -22.10 -0.96 3.95
CA LEU A 232 -23.24 -0.04 4.03
C LEU A 232 -23.91 -0.17 5.39
N SER A 233 -24.22 0.96 6.02
CA SER A 233 -25.00 1.00 7.26
C SER A 233 -26.02 2.14 7.26
N GLY A 234 -27.03 2.05 8.12
CA GLY A 234 -28.11 3.04 8.19
C GLY A 234 -29.22 2.88 7.15
N VAL A 235 -29.29 1.74 6.45
CA VAL A 235 -30.45 1.43 5.60
C VAL A 235 -31.66 1.09 6.49
N PRO A 236 -32.80 1.79 6.36
CA PRO A 236 -33.97 1.57 7.22
C PRO A 236 -34.62 0.20 7.01
N THR A 237 -35.02 -0.43 8.11
CA THR A 237 -35.84 -1.67 8.11
C THR A 237 -37.33 -1.39 7.89
N GLY A 238 -37.79 -0.20 8.33
CA GLY A 238 -39.15 0.30 8.15
C GLY A 238 -39.39 1.04 6.83
N CYS A 239 -40.59 1.60 6.69
CA CYS A 239 -40.90 2.46 5.55
C CYS A 239 -40.38 3.90 5.78
N VAL A 240 -39.94 4.55 4.71
CA VAL A 240 -39.43 5.93 4.72
C VAL A 240 -40.41 6.84 3.99
N ARG A 241 -40.66 8.05 4.53
CA ARG A 241 -41.56 9.05 3.93
C ARG A 241 -40.87 10.08 3.03
N ARG A 242 -39.67 10.55 3.41
CA ARG A 242 -38.99 11.68 2.74
C ARG A 242 -37.57 11.37 2.28
N ALA A 243 -36.68 11.09 3.23
CA ALA A 243 -35.30 10.73 2.95
C ALA A 243 -34.72 9.97 4.15
N PHE A 244 -33.59 9.29 3.93
CA PHE A 244 -32.79 8.69 4.98
C PHE A 244 -31.30 8.86 4.67
N LYS A 245 -30.44 8.72 5.68
CA LYS A 245 -29.00 8.77 5.49
C LYS A 245 -28.42 7.35 5.50
N VAL A 246 -27.51 7.08 4.59
CA VAL A 246 -26.72 5.85 4.55
C VAL A 246 -25.26 6.22 4.73
N SER A 247 -24.58 5.50 5.62
CA SER A 247 -23.13 5.54 5.71
C SER A 247 -22.54 4.53 4.74
N VAL A 248 -21.53 4.95 3.99
CA VAL A 248 -20.78 4.11 3.07
C VAL A 248 -19.32 4.15 3.50
N HIS A 249 -18.76 2.97 3.75
CA HIS A 249 -17.33 2.77 3.92
C HIS A 249 -16.81 2.00 2.72
N VAL A 250 -15.74 2.51 2.12
CA VAL A 250 -15.00 1.90 1.00
C VAL A 250 -13.63 1.52 1.53
N GLY A 251 -13.37 0.21 1.62
CA GLY A 251 -12.05 -0.29 1.99
C GLY A 251 -11.19 -0.58 0.76
N GLY A 252 -9.89 -0.80 0.98
CA GLY A 252 -8.90 -0.99 -0.07
C GLY A 252 -8.41 0.33 -0.68
N ASP A 253 -7.75 0.24 -1.83
CA ASP A 253 -7.16 1.40 -2.50
C ASP A 253 -8.21 2.40 -2.97
N THR A 254 -7.79 3.65 -3.21
CA THR A 254 -8.68 4.72 -3.68
C THR A 254 -9.52 4.28 -4.87
N ALA A 255 -10.84 4.40 -4.74
CA ALA A 255 -11.80 3.98 -5.75
C ALA A 255 -12.80 5.09 -6.09
N ASN A 256 -13.15 5.18 -7.38
CA ASN A 256 -14.24 6.02 -7.83
C ASN A 256 -15.57 5.38 -7.40
N THR A 257 -16.25 6.01 -6.45
CA THR A 257 -17.49 5.48 -5.88
C THR A 257 -18.71 6.23 -6.40
N ARG A 258 -19.72 5.49 -6.87
CA ARG A 258 -21.01 5.99 -7.34
C ARG A 258 -22.13 5.38 -6.53
N VAL A 259 -22.97 6.22 -5.94
CA VAL A 259 -24.20 5.82 -5.25
C VAL A 259 -25.40 6.21 -6.09
N SER A 260 -26.32 5.27 -6.33
CA SER A 260 -27.49 5.45 -7.20
C SER A 260 -28.76 4.86 -6.58
N VAL A 261 -29.90 5.48 -6.89
CA VAL A 261 -31.26 4.97 -6.58
C VAL A 261 -31.95 4.72 -7.90
N GLY A 262 -32.12 3.44 -8.26
CA GLY A 262 -32.52 3.08 -9.64
C GLY A 262 -31.53 3.67 -10.67
N PRO A 263 -32.01 4.40 -11.70
CA PRO A 263 -31.13 5.00 -12.71
C PRO A 263 -30.44 6.29 -12.25
N ARG A 264 -30.91 6.93 -11.17
CA ARG A 264 -30.41 8.24 -10.74
C ARG A 264 -29.17 8.09 -9.85
N THR A 265 -28.05 8.69 -10.25
CA THR A 265 -26.90 8.89 -9.36
C THR A 265 -27.18 10.00 -8.35
N VAL A 266 -26.92 9.73 -7.07
CA VAL A 266 -27.10 10.69 -5.97
C VAL A 266 -25.79 11.20 -5.39
N LYS A 267 -24.68 10.47 -5.57
CA LYS A 267 -23.34 10.91 -5.16
C LYS A 267 -22.24 10.24 -6.00
N ARG A 268 -21.18 10.98 -6.27
CA ARG A 268 -19.88 10.51 -6.76
C ARG A 268 -18.79 11.03 -5.83
N THR A 269 -17.85 10.20 -5.44
CA THR A 269 -16.74 10.59 -4.57
C THR A 269 -15.59 9.58 -4.65
N THR A 270 -14.40 9.98 -4.24
CA THR A 270 -13.24 9.11 -3.97
C THR A 270 -12.97 8.92 -2.48
N SER A 271 -13.74 9.58 -1.60
CA SER A 271 -13.61 9.42 -0.15
C SER A 271 -13.94 7.98 0.27
N ASN A 272 -13.13 7.43 1.18
CA ASN A 272 -13.36 6.11 1.76
C ASN A 272 -14.59 6.11 2.67
N ASP A 273 -14.80 7.17 3.44
CA ASP A 273 -15.93 7.30 4.35
C ASP A 273 -16.81 8.49 3.97
N PHE A 274 -18.10 8.24 3.77
CA PHE A 274 -19.04 9.32 3.51
C PHE A 274 -20.49 8.93 3.81
N MET A 275 -21.28 9.94 4.18
CA MET A 275 -22.73 9.84 4.22
C MET A 275 -23.36 10.26 2.89
N VAL A 276 -24.47 9.58 2.56
CA VAL A 276 -25.36 9.93 1.45
C VAL A 276 -26.78 10.10 1.96
N SER A 277 -27.39 11.24 1.63
CA SER A 277 -28.83 11.40 1.81
C SER A 277 -29.57 10.80 0.61
N VAL A 278 -30.41 9.82 0.87
CA VAL A 278 -31.19 9.08 -0.12
C VAL A 278 -32.62 9.64 -0.14
N PRO A 279 -32.99 10.45 -1.15
CA PRO A 279 -34.35 10.96 -1.26
C PRO A 279 -35.30 9.84 -1.68
N VAL A 280 -36.47 9.80 -1.06
CA VAL A 280 -37.55 8.88 -1.42
C VAL A 280 -38.79 9.67 -1.81
N SER A 281 -39.43 9.26 -2.89
CA SER A 281 -40.69 9.80 -3.37
C SER A 281 -41.75 8.69 -3.30
N HIS A 282 -42.99 9.05 -2.96
CA HIS A 282 -44.11 8.11 -2.99
C HIS A 282 -44.34 7.49 -4.38
N ASN A 283 -43.94 8.20 -5.44
CA ASN A 283 -44.00 7.74 -6.82
C ASN A 283 -42.71 7.00 -7.25
N SER A 284 -41.75 6.79 -6.34
CA SER A 284 -40.49 6.14 -6.67
C SER A 284 -40.73 4.69 -7.05
N ARG A 285 -40.64 4.40 -8.34
CA ARG A 285 -40.64 3.03 -8.88
C ARG A 285 -39.42 2.23 -8.39
N SER A 286 -38.32 2.91 -8.06
CA SER A 286 -37.10 2.27 -7.57
C SER A 286 -36.99 2.37 -6.05
N ARG A 287 -36.90 1.20 -5.40
CA ARG A 287 -36.72 1.00 -3.96
C ARG A 287 -35.36 0.40 -3.62
N ARG A 288 -34.42 0.52 -4.57
CA ARG A 288 -33.10 -0.11 -4.50
C ARG A 288 -32.01 0.94 -4.57
N LEU A 289 -31.21 0.98 -3.51
CA LEU A 289 -29.92 1.65 -3.47
C LEU A 289 -28.87 0.73 -4.10
N SER A 290 -28.01 1.30 -4.95
CA SER A 290 -26.84 0.62 -5.49
C SER A 290 -25.62 1.49 -5.23
N VAL A 291 -24.59 0.91 -4.63
CA VAL A 291 -23.27 1.51 -4.47
C VAL A 291 -22.30 0.70 -5.31
N VAL A 292 -21.49 1.39 -6.11
CA VAL A 292 -20.47 0.80 -6.97
C VAL A 292 -19.18 1.56 -6.71
N ALA A 293 -18.14 0.87 -6.25
CA ALA A 293 -16.79 1.41 -6.11
C ALA A 293 -15.89 0.70 -7.11
N SER A 294 -15.09 1.45 -7.87
CA SER A 294 -14.21 0.89 -8.89
C SER A 294 -12.87 1.60 -8.93
N ASN A 295 -11.80 0.82 -8.99
CA ASN A 295 -10.45 1.23 -9.35
C ASN A 295 -9.91 0.29 -10.43
N ASP A 296 -8.63 0.38 -10.76
CA ASP A 296 -8.02 -0.41 -11.82
C ASP A 296 -7.85 -1.89 -11.45
N ALA A 297 -7.81 -2.23 -10.16
CA ALA A 297 -7.84 -3.61 -9.67
C ALA A 297 -9.25 -4.26 -9.74
N GLY A 298 -10.31 -3.46 -9.93
CA GLY A 298 -11.64 -3.97 -10.23
C GLY A 298 -12.78 -3.20 -9.56
N THR A 299 -13.93 -3.87 -9.45
CA THR A 299 -15.19 -3.25 -8.99
C THR A 299 -15.84 -4.02 -7.84
N ALA A 300 -16.25 -3.31 -6.80
CA ALA A 300 -17.16 -3.78 -5.77
C ALA A 300 -18.57 -3.18 -5.95
N ARG A 301 -19.58 -3.97 -5.58
CA ARG A 301 -20.99 -3.56 -5.66
C ARG A 301 -21.71 -3.95 -4.39
N ALA A 302 -22.43 -3.01 -3.80
CA ALA A 302 -23.37 -3.27 -2.72
C ALA A 302 -24.76 -2.80 -3.13
N ARG A 303 -25.79 -3.55 -2.74
CA ARG A 303 -27.19 -3.21 -3.02
C ARG A 303 -27.99 -3.34 -1.73
N ALA A 304 -28.90 -2.41 -1.53
CA ALA A 304 -29.83 -2.46 -0.42
C ALA A 304 -31.23 -2.06 -0.88
N SER A 305 -32.24 -2.71 -0.32
CA SER A 305 -33.65 -2.39 -0.57
C SER A 305 -34.20 -1.62 0.62
N PHE A 306 -35.10 -0.67 0.36
CA PHE A 306 -35.81 0.08 1.39
C PHE A 306 -37.30 0.15 1.07
N ARG A 307 -38.15 0.39 2.07
CA ARG A 307 -39.60 0.55 1.85
C ARG A 307 -39.96 2.03 1.82
N VAL A 308 -40.93 2.40 0.99
CA VAL A 308 -41.54 3.74 1.00
C VAL A 308 -42.90 3.63 1.65
N CYS A 309 -43.22 4.52 2.59
CA CYS A 309 -44.51 4.48 3.25
C CYS A 309 -45.65 4.72 2.24
N GLY A 310 -46.76 4.00 2.42
CA GLY A 310 -47.99 4.27 1.68
C GLY A 310 -48.52 5.67 1.97
N ARG A 311 -49.39 6.20 1.09
CA ARG A 311 -50.18 7.38 1.43
C ARG A 311 -51.05 7.02 2.64
N ALA A 312 -51.11 7.90 3.65
CA ALA A 312 -52.18 7.80 4.62
C ALA A 312 -53.49 7.93 3.85
N SER A 313 -54.41 6.97 4.02
CA SER A 313 -55.79 7.14 3.62
C SER A 313 -56.29 8.43 4.26
N ARG A 314 -56.75 9.38 3.43
CA ARG A 314 -57.48 10.54 3.96
C ARG A 314 -58.72 10.01 4.67
N PRO A 315 -59.03 10.49 5.90
CA PRO A 315 -60.32 10.21 6.52
C PRO A 315 -61.47 10.71 5.64
#